data_AF-A0A1B9AT18-F1
#
_entry.id   AF-A0A1B9AT18-F1
#
_cell.length_a   1.000
_cell.length_b   1.000
_cell.length_c   1.000
_cell.angle_alpha   90.00
_cell.angle_beta   90.00
_cell.angle_gamma   90.00
#
_symmetry.space_group_name_H-M   'P 1'
#
loop_
_entity.id
_entity.type
_entity.pdbx_description
1 polymer ?
#
loop_
_entity_poly.entity_id
_entity_poly.type
_entity_poly.pdbx_seq_one_letter_code
_entity_poly.pdbx_strand_id
1 'polypeptide(L)'
;MIQLAGVPFQQSSMWPIGGVEDIIVQRMNETPVVYSYDSIEELIFEVTLRKNIIASARMMNEGNARFETFEKSRCNPQYWQLTRIGGFRLKPNVPPSEAIEDIFENSSMYAFECATAKIIIYYHAVLNSLGKYVFNRLFQNLYLYSWHFDPDLGIHTVETNYFLPGDVVYFDNPDFNPDTSWWRGENAVVLEDGTYFGHGIGIETAQQIIVHLNRRRKPGGYRSAYLKNSAARLDFKHLAKLSVLTRSYPTYKPRHFVIRHNKSSISFKQYVFYLYKVYTQMHS
;
A
#
# COMPACT_ATOMS: atom_id res chain seq x y z
N MET A 1 -12.86 18.91 -3.95
CA MET A 1 -14.24 19.13 -3.42
C MET A 1 -14.88 17.80 -3.07
N ILE A 2 -15.51 17.68 -1.91
CA ILE A 2 -16.26 16.48 -1.50
C ILE A 2 -17.75 16.64 -1.81
N GLN A 3 -18.40 15.56 -2.25
CA GLN A 3 -19.85 15.49 -2.48
C GLN A 3 -20.46 14.26 -1.80
N LEU A 4 -21.62 14.41 -1.18
CA LEU A 4 -22.43 13.31 -0.63
C LEU A 4 -23.75 13.25 -1.39
N ALA A 5 -24.07 12.12 -2.01
CA ALA A 5 -25.25 11.94 -2.85
C ALA A 5 -25.46 13.07 -3.88
N GLY A 6 -24.35 13.58 -4.45
CA GLY A 6 -24.34 14.67 -5.43
C GLY A 6 -24.40 16.09 -4.83
N VAL A 7 -24.54 16.25 -3.52
CA VAL A 7 -24.58 17.55 -2.84
C VAL A 7 -23.19 17.90 -2.30
N PRO A 8 -22.67 19.13 -2.50
CA PRO A 8 -21.40 19.56 -1.91
C PRO A 8 -21.40 19.40 -0.39
N PHE A 9 -20.38 18.72 0.13
CA PHE A 9 -20.17 18.56 1.55
C PHE A 9 -19.40 19.76 2.10
N GLN A 10 -19.98 20.46 3.06
CA GLN A 10 -19.26 21.47 3.84
C GLN A 10 -18.63 20.77 5.04
N GLN A 11 -17.33 21.02 5.25
CA GLN A 11 -16.59 20.46 6.37
C GLN A 11 -17.28 20.86 7.68
N SER A 12 -17.75 19.84 8.41
CA SER A 12 -18.40 19.98 9.70
C SER A 12 -17.39 19.77 10.83
N SER A 13 -17.74 20.14 12.06
CA SER A 13 -16.94 19.86 13.27
C SER A 13 -16.92 18.38 13.67
N MET A 14 -17.03 17.48 12.69
CA MET A 14 -17.06 16.02 12.87
C MET A 14 -15.68 15.46 13.25
N TRP A 15 -14.62 16.08 12.77
CA TRP A 15 -13.25 15.70 13.11
C TRP A 15 -12.58 16.82 13.93
N PRO A 16 -11.76 16.46 14.94
CA PRO A 16 -10.98 17.45 15.68
C PRO A 16 -10.06 18.24 14.75
N ILE A 17 -10.09 19.57 14.85
CA ILE A 17 -9.25 20.48 14.05
C ILE A 17 -7.78 20.12 14.24
N GLY A 18 -7.05 19.97 13.13
CA GLY A 18 -5.63 19.60 13.12
C GLY A 18 -5.36 18.10 13.35
N GLY A 19 -6.40 17.28 13.52
CA GLY A 19 -6.27 15.82 13.52
C GLY A 19 -5.94 15.27 12.12
N VAL A 20 -5.46 14.03 12.06
CA VAL A 20 -5.12 13.35 10.79
C VAL A 20 -6.33 13.34 9.83
N GLU A 21 -7.52 13.05 10.35
CA GLU A 21 -8.76 13.05 9.59
C GLU A 21 -9.12 14.42 9.01
N ASP A 22 -8.96 15.48 9.81
CA ASP A 22 -9.21 16.86 9.40
C ASP A 22 -8.27 17.29 8.27
N ILE A 23 -6.97 16.94 8.37
CA ILE A 23 -5.96 17.19 7.33
C ILE A 23 -6.31 16.44 6.03
N ILE A 24 -6.76 15.19 6.12
CA ILE A 24 -7.19 14.41 4.95
C ILE A 24 -8.34 15.11 4.24
N VAL A 25 -9.39 15.47 4.98
CA VAL A 25 -10.61 16.11 4.44
C VAL A 25 -10.31 17.49 3.88
N GLN A 26 -9.48 18.28 4.55
CA GLN A 26 -9.00 19.57 4.06
C GLN A 26 -8.28 19.39 2.71
N ARG A 27 -7.31 18.47 2.62
CA ARG A 27 -6.59 18.22 1.36
C ARG A 27 -7.51 17.74 0.25
N MET A 28 -8.50 16.89 0.54
CA MET A 28 -9.51 16.47 -0.44
C MET A 28 -10.33 17.66 -0.98
N ASN A 29 -10.61 18.65 -0.16
CA ASN A 29 -11.31 19.88 -0.57
C ASN A 29 -10.43 20.81 -1.42
N GLU A 30 -9.13 20.88 -1.14
CA GLU A 30 -8.16 21.73 -1.85
C GLU A 30 -7.80 21.21 -3.26
N THR A 31 -7.95 19.91 -3.53
CA THR A 31 -7.67 19.38 -4.87
C THR A 31 -8.78 19.70 -5.88
N PRO A 32 -8.48 19.81 -7.19
CA PRO A 32 -9.49 19.94 -8.24
C PRO A 32 -10.31 18.66 -8.47
N VAL A 33 -9.96 17.55 -7.79
CA VAL A 33 -10.69 16.29 -7.88
C VAL A 33 -12.00 16.38 -7.09
N VAL A 34 -13.07 15.83 -7.67
CA VAL A 34 -14.36 15.66 -6.98
C VAL A 34 -14.38 14.27 -6.34
N TYR A 35 -14.46 14.23 -5.01
CA TYR A 35 -14.62 13.00 -4.24
C TYR A 35 -16.10 12.84 -3.90
N SER A 36 -16.80 12.03 -4.68
CA SER A 36 -18.23 11.78 -4.49
C SER A 36 -18.44 10.49 -3.70
N TYR A 37 -19.36 10.50 -2.73
CA TYR A 37 -19.75 9.37 -1.90
C TYR A 37 -21.27 9.20 -1.92
N ASP A 38 -21.75 7.97 -1.77
CA ASP A 38 -23.19 7.69 -1.73
C ASP A 38 -23.79 8.06 -0.35
N SER A 39 -22.97 8.02 0.72
CA SER A 39 -23.37 8.40 2.07
C SER A 39 -22.19 8.98 2.88
N ILE A 40 -22.52 9.56 4.05
CA ILE A 40 -21.49 10.07 4.97
C ILE A 40 -20.63 8.94 5.56
N GLU A 41 -21.21 7.75 5.74
CA GLU A 41 -20.51 6.57 6.23
C GLU A 41 -19.41 6.12 5.27
N GLU A 42 -19.62 6.22 3.95
CA GLU A 42 -18.56 5.94 2.97
C GLU A 42 -17.40 6.94 3.08
N LEU A 43 -17.69 8.23 3.27
CA LEU A 43 -16.66 9.25 3.50
C LEU A 43 -15.88 8.99 4.80
N ILE A 44 -16.60 8.73 5.89
CA ILE A 44 -15.98 8.38 7.19
C ILE A 44 -15.10 7.15 7.02
N PHE A 45 -15.56 6.13 6.31
CA PHE A 45 -14.79 4.91 6.06
C PHE A 45 -13.49 5.19 5.31
N GLU A 46 -13.51 5.98 4.23
CA GLU A 46 -12.28 6.35 3.50
C GLU A 46 -11.31 7.11 4.42
N VAL A 47 -11.80 8.11 5.15
CA VAL A 47 -10.96 8.93 6.04
C VAL A 47 -10.34 8.07 7.15
N THR A 48 -11.11 7.19 7.78
CA THR A 48 -10.62 6.24 8.78
C THR A 48 -9.59 5.27 8.19
N LEU A 49 -9.85 4.70 7.01
CA LEU A 49 -8.92 3.77 6.37
C LEU A 49 -7.61 4.47 5.98
N ARG A 50 -7.66 5.70 5.46
CA ARG A 50 -6.46 6.51 5.20
C ARG A 50 -5.64 6.77 6.47
N LYS A 51 -6.29 7.15 7.57
CA LYS A 51 -5.63 7.26 8.88
C LYS A 51 -4.97 5.95 9.30
N ASN A 52 -5.66 4.82 9.13
CA ASN A 52 -5.11 3.51 9.48
C ASN A 52 -3.93 3.10 8.59
N ILE A 53 -3.88 3.54 7.31
CA ILE A 53 -2.70 3.37 6.44
C ILE A 53 -1.50 4.13 7.00
N ILE A 54 -1.70 5.39 7.41
CA ILE A 54 -0.66 6.24 8.02
C ILE A 54 -0.17 5.62 9.33
N ALA A 55 -1.09 5.21 10.21
CA ALA A 55 -0.76 4.56 11.47
C ALA A 55 0.05 3.27 11.25
N SER A 56 -0.37 2.45 10.28
CA SER A 56 0.35 1.23 9.90
C SER A 56 1.76 1.53 9.35
N ALA A 57 1.92 2.60 8.57
CA ALA A 57 3.23 3.03 8.09
C ALA A 57 4.15 3.47 9.24
N ARG A 58 3.63 4.23 10.22
CA ARG A 58 4.39 4.65 11.41
C ARG A 58 4.77 3.46 12.29
N MET A 59 3.83 2.54 12.54
CA MET A 59 4.12 1.30 13.28
C MET A 59 5.20 0.44 12.59
N MET A 60 5.17 0.35 11.26
CA MET A 60 6.21 -0.37 10.52
C MET A 60 7.57 0.31 10.64
N ASN A 61 7.61 1.65 10.63
CA ASN A 61 8.82 2.44 10.82
C ASN A 61 9.43 2.28 12.23
N GLU A 62 8.58 2.21 13.25
CA GLU A 62 8.99 2.00 14.64
C GLU A 62 9.42 0.55 14.92
N GLY A 63 8.92 -0.39 14.12
CA GLY A 63 9.26 -1.81 14.19
C GLY A 63 10.68 -2.14 13.70
N ASN A 64 11.06 -3.40 13.90
CA ASN A 64 12.37 -3.95 13.56
C ASN A 64 12.37 -4.77 12.25
N ALA A 65 11.30 -4.66 11.45
CA ALA A 65 11.22 -5.30 10.14
C ALA A 65 12.23 -4.64 9.21
N ARG A 66 13.09 -5.43 8.56
CA ARG A 66 14.17 -4.88 7.72
C ARG A 66 13.81 -4.90 6.24
N PHE A 67 14.40 -3.98 5.49
CA PHE A 67 14.45 -4.11 4.04
C PHE A 67 15.40 -5.24 3.64
N GLU A 68 14.94 -6.17 2.81
CA GLU A 68 15.77 -7.17 2.13
C GLU A 68 15.23 -7.45 0.73
N THR A 69 16.09 -7.93 -0.18
CA THR A 69 15.65 -8.40 -1.51
C THR A 69 14.84 -9.69 -1.39
N PHE A 70 14.19 -10.14 -2.48
CA PHE A 70 13.44 -11.40 -2.48
C PHE A 70 14.28 -12.62 -2.05
N GLU A 71 15.52 -12.70 -2.52
CA GLU A 71 16.44 -13.80 -2.20
C GLU A 71 16.74 -13.90 -0.69
N LYS A 72 16.80 -12.75 -0.01
CA LYS A 72 17.13 -12.64 1.42
C LYS A 72 15.91 -12.43 2.31
N SER A 73 14.71 -12.52 1.74
CA SER A 73 13.47 -12.30 2.48
C SER A 73 13.29 -13.38 3.55
N ARG A 74 12.70 -12.99 4.67
CA ARG A 74 12.44 -13.87 5.82
C ARG A 74 11.13 -13.47 6.51
N CYS A 75 10.47 -14.45 7.10
CA CYS A 75 9.20 -14.29 7.79
C CYS A 75 9.11 -15.25 8.98
N ASN A 76 8.25 -14.94 9.95
CA ASN A 76 7.99 -15.84 11.06
C ASN A 76 7.40 -17.17 10.56
N PRO A 77 8.10 -18.31 10.75
CA PRO A 77 7.63 -19.59 10.25
C PRO A 77 6.40 -20.10 10.98
N GLN A 78 5.99 -19.51 12.10
CA GLN A 78 4.72 -19.86 12.75
C GLN A 78 3.51 -19.59 11.84
N TYR A 79 3.52 -18.45 11.15
CA TYR A 79 2.39 -17.97 10.35
C TYR A 79 2.59 -18.16 8.85
N TRP A 80 3.83 -18.08 8.38
CA TRP A 80 4.15 -18.00 6.96
C TRP A 80 5.07 -19.12 6.50
N GLN A 81 4.80 -19.67 5.31
CA GLN A 81 5.75 -20.46 4.56
C GLN A 81 6.52 -19.53 3.59
N LEU A 82 7.82 -19.39 3.81
CA LEU A 82 8.72 -18.74 2.86
C LEU A 82 8.83 -19.59 1.59
N THR A 83 8.50 -19.01 0.44
CA THR A 83 8.61 -19.69 -0.86
C THR A 83 10.00 -19.51 -1.47
N ARG A 84 10.35 -20.37 -2.43
CA ARG A 84 11.64 -20.32 -3.15
C ARG A 84 11.92 -19.00 -3.88
N ILE A 85 10.89 -18.18 -4.11
CA ILE A 85 11.02 -16.88 -4.78
C ILE A 85 10.94 -15.71 -3.81
N GLY A 86 11.01 -15.95 -2.50
CA GLY A 86 10.98 -14.90 -1.47
C GLY A 86 9.59 -14.40 -1.07
N GLY A 87 8.51 -15.00 -1.58
CA GLY A 87 7.14 -14.65 -1.17
C GLY A 87 6.70 -15.40 0.08
N PHE A 88 5.80 -14.80 0.88
CA PHE A 88 5.28 -15.37 2.12
C PHE A 88 3.88 -15.92 1.88
N ARG A 89 3.74 -17.24 1.97
CA ARG A 89 2.44 -17.90 1.85
C ARG A 89 1.86 -18.15 3.22
N LEU A 90 0.65 -17.65 3.48
CA LEU A 90 -0.05 -17.92 4.72
C LEU A 90 -0.22 -19.43 4.89
N LYS A 91 0.11 -19.95 6.07
CA LYS A 91 -0.04 -21.36 6.37
C LYS A 91 -1.52 -21.74 6.46
N PRO A 92 -1.88 -22.99 6.13
CA PRO A 92 -3.25 -23.48 6.32
C PRO A 92 -3.70 -23.29 7.77
N ASN A 93 -4.98 -22.93 7.95
CA ASN A 93 -5.65 -22.76 9.23
C ASN A 93 -5.10 -21.64 10.15
N VAL A 94 -4.17 -20.80 9.66
CA VAL A 94 -3.73 -19.60 10.37
C VAL A 94 -4.71 -18.46 10.08
N PRO A 95 -5.27 -17.77 11.09
CA PRO A 95 -6.10 -16.59 10.88
C PRO A 95 -5.31 -15.48 10.18
N PRO A 96 -5.77 -14.95 9.03
CA PRO A 96 -5.07 -13.89 8.29
C PRO A 96 -4.75 -12.66 9.14
N SER A 97 -5.65 -12.28 10.06
CA SER A 97 -5.46 -11.15 10.97
C SER A 97 -4.25 -11.33 11.88
N GLU A 98 -4.12 -12.52 12.49
CA GLU A 98 -3.02 -12.82 13.42
C GLU A 98 -1.68 -12.84 12.67
N ALA A 99 -1.66 -13.40 11.46
CA ALA A 99 -0.45 -13.42 10.64
C ALA A 99 0.01 -12.03 10.19
N ILE A 100 -0.92 -11.10 9.95
CA ILE A 100 -0.62 -9.71 9.60
C ILE A 100 -0.19 -8.91 10.82
N GLU A 101 -0.89 -9.04 11.96
CA GLU A 101 -0.52 -8.39 13.23
C GLU A 101 0.88 -8.83 13.70
N ASP A 102 1.21 -10.12 13.56
CA ASP A 102 2.52 -10.66 13.92
C ASP A 102 3.69 -9.97 13.18
N ILE A 103 3.47 -9.45 11.97
CA ILE A 103 4.49 -8.70 11.23
C ILE A 103 4.89 -7.42 11.97
N PHE A 104 3.96 -6.80 12.69
CA PHE A 104 4.21 -5.58 13.46
C PHE A 104 4.72 -5.91 14.86
N GLU A 105 4.08 -6.86 15.54
CA GLU A 105 4.39 -7.27 16.91
C GLU A 105 5.76 -7.97 17.01
N ASN A 106 6.04 -8.91 16.11
CA ASN A 106 7.28 -9.67 16.04
C ASN A 106 8.14 -9.24 14.84
N SER A 107 8.11 -7.93 14.53
CA SER A 107 8.76 -7.32 13.36
C SER A 107 10.22 -7.70 13.16
N SER A 108 10.98 -7.97 14.23
CA SER A 108 12.35 -8.45 14.15
C SER A 108 12.50 -9.80 13.44
N MET A 109 11.43 -10.60 13.31
CA MET A 109 11.38 -11.88 12.59
C MET A 109 11.17 -11.71 11.07
N TYR A 110 10.98 -10.47 10.59
CA TYR A 110 10.63 -10.20 9.20
C TYR A 110 11.67 -9.36 8.47
N ALA A 111 11.90 -9.69 7.20
CA ALA A 111 12.55 -8.81 6.24
C ALA A 111 12.01 -9.05 4.83
N PHE A 112 11.67 -7.97 4.15
CA PHE A 112 11.00 -7.98 2.85
C PHE A 112 11.26 -6.67 2.10
N GLU A 113 11.02 -6.66 0.79
CA GLU A 113 11.26 -5.47 -0.04
C GLU A 113 10.10 -4.46 0.03
N CYS A 114 10.30 -3.27 -0.54
CA CYS A 114 9.42 -2.13 -0.27
C CYS A 114 8.02 -2.23 -0.89
N ALA A 115 7.79 -2.98 -1.99
CA ALA A 115 6.44 -3.21 -2.53
C ALA A 115 5.62 -4.12 -1.62
N THR A 116 6.20 -5.23 -1.16
CA THR A 116 5.60 -6.14 -0.18
C THR A 116 5.23 -5.39 1.10
N ALA A 117 6.09 -4.45 1.54
CA ALA A 117 5.80 -3.59 2.68
C ALA A 117 4.50 -2.77 2.51
N LYS A 118 4.23 -2.24 1.31
CA LYS A 118 2.99 -1.48 1.06
C LYS A 118 1.75 -2.36 1.06
N ILE A 119 1.84 -3.59 0.55
CA ILE A 119 0.76 -4.57 0.65
C ILE A 119 0.48 -4.94 2.11
N ILE A 120 1.52 -5.16 2.93
CA ILE A 120 1.36 -5.42 4.37
C ILE A 120 0.68 -4.25 5.08
N ILE A 121 1.11 -3.01 4.79
CA ILE A 121 0.49 -1.79 5.33
C ILE A 121 -0.99 -1.71 4.96
N TYR A 122 -1.35 -1.98 3.70
CA TYR A 122 -2.74 -2.00 3.29
C TYR A 122 -3.56 -3.07 4.01
N TYR A 123 -3.05 -4.30 4.12
CA TYR A 123 -3.76 -5.34 4.87
C TYR A 123 -3.94 -4.98 6.34
N HIS A 124 -2.91 -4.46 6.99
CA HIS A 124 -3.01 -4.04 8.39
C HIS A 124 -3.99 -2.87 8.57
N ALA A 125 -3.99 -1.90 7.66
CA ALA A 125 -4.93 -0.78 7.70
C ALA A 125 -6.39 -1.23 7.48
N VAL A 126 -6.61 -2.15 6.53
CA VAL A 126 -7.93 -2.74 6.26
C VAL A 126 -8.39 -3.60 7.44
N LEU A 127 -7.49 -4.39 8.04
CA LEU A 127 -7.78 -5.13 9.26
C LEU A 127 -8.28 -4.21 10.38
N ASN A 128 -7.60 -3.10 10.62
CA ASN A 128 -7.97 -2.11 11.63
C ASN A 128 -9.24 -1.31 11.28
N SER A 129 -9.71 -1.38 10.04
CA SER A 129 -10.93 -0.68 9.59
C SER A 129 -12.15 -1.61 9.55
N LEU A 130 -11.96 -2.89 9.24
CA LEU A 130 -13.01 -3.89 9.10
C LEU A 130 -13.19 -4.78 10.35
N GLY A 131 -12.15 -4.89 11.18
CA GLY A 131 -12.06 -5.82 12.29
C GLY A 131 -11.75 -7.26 11.86
N LYS A 132 -11.23 -8.04 12.81
CA LYS A 132 -10.73 -9.42 12.60
C LYS A 132 -11.73 -10.35 11.93
N TYR A 133 -13.01 -10.29 12.33
CA TYR A 133 -14.03 -11.20 11.83
C TYR A 133 -14.32 -11.02 10.33
N VAL A 134 -14.40 -9.78 9.85
CA VAL A 134 -14.61 -9.50 8.43
C VAL A 134 -13.32 -9.77 7.66
N PHE A 135 -12.18 -9.30 8.17
CA PHE A 135 -10.87 -9.49 7.55
C PHE A 135 -10.54 -10.97 7.31
N ASN A 136 -10.71 -11.82 8.33
CA ASN A 136 -10.40 -13.25 8.24
C ASN A 136 -11.29 -14.00 7.25
N ARG A 137 -12.52 -13.52 7.02
CA ARG A 137 -13.41 -14.13 6.03
C ARG A 137 -13.06 -13.72 4.61
N LEU A 138 -12.68 -12.45 4.41
CA LEU A 138 -12.26 -11.95 3.10
C LEU A 138 -10.90 -12.53 2.71
N PHE A 139 -9.88 -12.44 3.55
CA PHE A 139 -8.48 -12.62 3.14
C PHE A 139 -7.86 -13.98 3.52
N GLN A 140 -8.57 -15.09 3.29
CA GLN A 140 -8.19 -16.43 3.82
C GLN A 140 -6.90 -17.06 3.25
N ASN A 141 -6.43 -16.62 2.07
CA ASN A 141 -5.33 -17.28 1.35
C ASN A 141 -4.23 -16.30 0.97
N LEU A 142 -3.80 -15.48 1.93
CA LEU A 142 -2.82 -14.43 1.68
C LEU A 142 -1.50 -15.00 1.13
N TYR A 143 -0.99 -14.30 0.12
CA TYR A 143 0.33 -14.50 -0.42
C TYR A 143 1.01 -13.13 -0.58
N LEU A 144 2.02 -12.86 0.22
CA LEU A 144 2.74 -11.59 0.21
C LEU A 144 3.94 -11.73 -0.71
N TYR A 145 3.90 -11.05 -1.86
CA TYR A 145 5.00 -11.04 -2.83
C TYR A 145 4.91 -9.84 -3.75
N SER A 146 5.83 -8.89 -3.61
CA SER A 146 5.78 -7.62 -4.33
C SER A 146 4.41 -6.96 -4.20
N TRP A 147 3.84 -6.51 -5.32
CA TRP A 147 2.50 -5.96 -5.44
C TRP A 147 1.41 -7.02 -5.64
N HIS A 148 1.67 -8.32 -5.44
CA HIS A 148 0.60 -9.31 -5.49
C HIS A 148 -0.39 -9.07 -4.34
N PHE A 149 -1.67 -9.03 -4.69
CA PHE A 149 -2.74 -8.71 -3.76
C PHE A 149 -3.97 -9.59 -4.01
N ASP A 150 -4.77 -9.72 -2.97
CA ASP A 150 -6.08 -10.33 -3.02
C ASP A 150 -7.06 -9.36 -3.71
N PRO A 151 -7.85 -9.78 -4.71
CA PRO A 151 -8.75 -8.89 -5.46
C PRO A 151 -9.69 -8.05 -4.59
N ASP A 152 -10.14 -8.57 -3.44
CA ASP A 152 -11.03 -7.85 -2.51
C ASP A 152 -10.35 -6.63 -1.88
N LEU A 153 -9.01 -6.55 -1.91
CA LEU A 153 -8.28 -5.38 -1.45
C LEU A 153 -8.46 -4.18 -2.40
N GLY A 154 -8.72 -4.43 -3.69
CA GLY A 154 -9.05 -3.43 -4.70
C GLY A 154 -7.99 -2.32 -4.85
N ILE A 155 -6.83 -2.61 -5.44
CA ILE A 155 -5.79 -1.59 -5.67
C ILE A 155 -5.85 -1.07 -7.10
N HIS A 156 -5.84 0.25 -7.28
CA HIS A 156 -5.77 0.89 -8.59
C HIS A 156 -4.74 2.03 -8.63
N THR A 157 -4.28 2.37 -9.83
CA THR A 157 -3.39 3.53 -10.06
C THR A 157 -4.24 4.75 -10.39
N VAL A 158 -3.94 5.89 -9.78
CA VAL A 158 -4.48 7.20 -10.13
C VAL A 158 -3.35 8.08 -10.62
N GLU A 159 -3.48 8.66 -11.82
CA GLU A 159 -2.57 9.70 -12.31
C GLU A 159 -2.94 11.03 -11.63
N THR A 160 -2.03 11.59 -10.85
CA THR A 160 -2.29 12.80 -10.05
C THR A 160 -0.99 13.45 -9.61
N ASN A 161 -1.02 14.77 -9.45
CA ASN A 161 0.02 15.56 -8.77
C ASN A 161 -0.44 16.02 -7.38
N TYR A 162 -1.68 15.70 -7.01
CA TYR A 162 -2.30 16.05 -5.73
C TYR A 162 -2.41 14.76 -4.90
N PHE A 163 -1.43 14.55 -4.02
CA PHE A 163 -1.37 13.39 -3.16
C PHE A 163 -2.10 13.63 -1.85
N LEU A 164 -2.90 12.65 -1.44
CA LEU A 164 -3.59 12.67 -0.16
C LEU A 164 -2.80 11.83 0.87
N PRO A 165 -2.86 12.15 2.16
CA PRO A 165 -2.35 11.28 3.21
C PRO A 165 -2.97 9.87 3.08
N GLY A 166 -2.15 8.84 3.25
CA GLY A 166 -2.49 7.45 3.00
C GLY A 166 -2.37 6.98 1.54
N ASP A 167 -2.08 7.87 0.58
CA ASP A 167 -1.70 7.45 -0.77
C ASP A 167 -0.35 6.71 -0.74
N VAL A 168 -0.16 5.74 -1.65
CA VAL A 168 1.17 5.17 -1.90
C VAL A 168 1.73 5.71 -3.19
N VAL A 169 2.83 6.45 -3.11
CA VAL A 169 3.51 7.08 -4.23
C VAL A 169 4.79 6.34 -4.59
N TYR A 170 5.42 6.75 -5.70
CA TYR A 170 6.67 6.15 -6.15
C TYR A 170 7.70 7.22 -6.53
N PHE A 171 8.86 7.17 -5.88
CA PHE A 171 10.05 7.93 -6.27
C PHE A 171 10.84 7.09 -7.27
N ASP A 172 11.01 7.58 -8.50
CA ASP A 172 11.75 6.91 -9.56
C ASP A 172 13.21 7.35 -9.55
N ASN A 173 14.15 6.40 -9.65
CA ASN A 173 15.56 6.68 -9.80
C ASN A 173 16.04 6.21 -11.18
N PRO A 174 15.93 7.06 -12.22
CA PRO A 174 16.13 6.61 -13.61
C PRO A 174 17.55 6.15 -13.92
N ASP A 175 18.55 6.67 -13.20
CA ASP A 175 19.96 6.37 -13.38
C ASP A 175 20.52 5.48 -12.25
N PHE A 176 19.67 4.65 -11.60
CA PHE A 176 20.10 3.74 -10.53
C PHE A 176 21.29 2.85 -10.93
N ASN A 177 22.14 2.48 -9.98
CA ASN A 177 23.25 1.55 -10.22
C ASN A 177 22.72 0.10 -10.39
N PRO A 178 22.97 -0.57 -11.54
CA PRO A 178 22.53 -1.95 -11.78
C PRO A 178 22.97 -2.96 -10.71
N ASP A 179 24.16 -2.78 -10.12
CA ASP A 179 24.68 -3.68 -9.08
C ASP A 179 23.88 -3.59 -7.77
N THR A 180 23.17 -2.48 -7.59
CA THR A 180 22.28 -2.25 -6.45
C THR A 180 20.86 -1.94 -6.94
N SER A 181 20.35 -2.79 -7.83
CA SER A 181 19.11 -2.53 -8.58
C SER A 181 17.83 -2.35 -7.73
N TRP A 182 17.88 -2.63 -6.43
CA TRP A 182 16.80 -2.30 -5.49
C TRP A 182 16.65 -0.79 -5.25
N TRP A 183 17.67 0.02 -5.59
CA TRP A 183 17.59 1.50 -5.57
C TRP A 183 17.03 2.11 -6.85
N ARG A 184 16.36 1.32 -7.71
CA ARG A 184 15.65 1.82 -8.91
C ARG A 184 14.52 2.80 -8.59
N GLY A 185 14.11 2.84 -7.34
CA GLY A 185 13.11 3.75 -6.81
C GLY A 185 12.65 3.31 -5.44
N GLU A 186 11.66 4.01 -4.91
CA GLU A 186 11.09 3.74 -3.60
C GLU A 186 9.57 3.91 -3.64
N ASN A 187 8.85 2.92 -3.10
CA ASN A 187 7.42 3.07 -2.83
C ASN A 187 7.26 3.72 -1.45
N ALA A 188 6.46 4.79 -1.34
CA ALA A 188 6.32 5.49 -0.07
C ALA A 188 4.86 5.81 0.28
N VAL A 189 4.51 5.68 1.56
CA VAL A 189 3.19 6.12 2.07
C VAL A 189 3.28 7.61 2.36
N VAL A 190 2.33 8.39 1.84
CA VAL A 190 2.22 9.84 2.13
C VAL A 190 1.65 10.03 3.53
N LEU A 191 2.34 10.79 4.37
CA LEU A 191 1.88 11.13 5.72
C LEU A 191 1.22 12.53 5.74
N GLU A 192 0.49 12.80 6.82
CA GLU A 192 -0.27 14.03 7.04
C GLU A 192 0.61 15.27 7.23
N ASP A 193 1.83 15.09 7.70
CA ASP A 193 2.81 16.15 7.99
C ASP A 193 3.68 16.55 6.78
N GLY A 194 3.40 15.97 5.59
CA GLY A 194 4.16 16.22 4.37
C GLY A 194 5.43 15.38 4.21
N THR A 195 5.67 14.44 5.13
CA THR A 195 6.71 13.42 5.01
C THR A 195 6.17 12.13 4.38
N TYR A 196 7.07 11.18 4.15
CA TYR A 196 6.80 9.94 3.44
C TYR A 196 7.50 8.78 4.12
N PHE A 197 6.80 7.65 4.30
CA PHE A 197 7.40 6.42 4.79
C PHE A 197 7.84 5.49 3.64
N GLY A 198 9.15 5.39 3.43
CA GLY A 198 9.79 4.40 2.54
C GLY A 198 10.37 3.23 3.34
N HIS A 199 10.07 1.99 2.96
CA HIS A 199 10.54 0.82 3.74
C HIS A 199 12.03 0.58 3.47
N GLY A 200 12.86 0.72 4.52
CA GLY A 200 14.32 0.70 4.41
C GLY A 200 14.98 2.08 4.29
N ILE A 201 14.19 3.14 4.07
CA ILE A 201 14.65 4.54 4.18
C ILE A 201 14.18 5.15 5.51
N GLY A 202 12.94 4.89 5.90
CA GLY A 202 12.29 5.48 7.07
C GLY A 202 11.30 6.59 6.68
N ILE A 203 10.98 7.46 7.65
CA ILE A 203 10.12 8.63 7.46
C ILE A 203 10.99 9.84 7.10
N GLU A 204 10.85 10.35 5.88
CA GLU A 204 11.68 11.39 5.32
C GLU A 204 10.85 12.37 4.46
N THR A 205 11.36 13.57 4.20
CA THR A 205 10.77 14.46 3.18
C THR A 205 11.03 13.93 1.77
N ALA A 206 10.25 14.41 0.79
CA ALA A 206 10.45 14.08 -0.63
C ALA A 206 11.89 14.39 -1.10
N GLN A 207 12.43 15.54 -0.69
CA GLN A 207 13.79 15.97 -1.03
C GLN A 207 14.84 15.03 -0.42
N GLN A 208 14.67 14.61 0.83
CA GLN A 208 15.57 13.65 1.47
C GLN A 208 15.54 12.29 0.75
N ILE A 209 14.36 11.76 0.41
CA ILE A 209 14.25 10.51 -0.38
C ILE A 209 14.96 10.64 -1.73
N ILE A 210 14.76 11.76 -2.44
CA ILE A 210 15.44 12.04 -3.71
C ILE A 210 16.97 12.06 -3.54
N VAL A 211 17.47 12.68 -2.47
CA VAL A 211 18.91 12.69 -2.15
C VAL A 211 19.43 11.27 -1.88
N HIS A 212 18.70 10.47 -1.11
CA HIS A 212 19.06 9.07 -0.84
C HIS A 212 19.17 8.25 -2.13
N LEU A 213 18.20 8.38 -3.04
CA LEU A 213 18.21 7.68 -4.33
C LEU A 213 19.33 8.17 -5.26
N ASN A 214 19.55 9.49 -5.32
CA ASN A 214 20.59 10.09 -6.16
C ASN A 214 22.01 9.64 -5.79
N ARG A 215 22.26 9.34 -4.50
CA ARG A 215 23.54 8.78 -4.02
C ARG A 215 23.78 7.33 -4.47
N ARG A 216 22.77 6.66 -5.04
CA ARG A 216 22.82 5.26 -5.49
C ARG A 216 22.69 5.13 -7.01
N ARG A 217 23.03 6.20 -7.74
CA ARG A 217 23.11 6.19 -9.20
C ARG A 217 24.35 5.45 -9.69
N LYS A 218 24.30 4.98 -10.93
CA LYS A 218 25.48 4.49 -11.66
C LYS A 218 26.52 5.61 -11.83
N PRO A 219 27.82 5.28 -11.96
CA PRO A 219 28.84 6.26 -12.32
C PRO A 219 28.44 7.04 -13.58
N GLY A 220 28.58 8.37 -13.56
CA GLY A 220 28.17 9.24 -14.66
C GLY A 220 26.64 9.39 -14.84
N GLY A 221 25.82 8.99 -13.86
CA GLY A 221 24.38 9.25 -13.87
C GLY A 221 24.06 10.71 -13.54
N TYR A 222 23.36 11.41 -14.43
CA TYR A 222 23.04 12.85 -14.28
C TYR A 222 21.54 13.10 -14.06
N ARG A 223 20.66 12.15 -14.38
CA ARG A 223 19.23 12.31 -14.18
C ARG A 223 18.91 12.16 -12.69
N SER A 224 18.25 13.16 -12.12
CA SER A 224 17.81 13.09 -10.72
C SER A 224 16.68 12.08 -10.57
N ALA A 225 16.63 11.44 -9.40
CA ALA A 225 15.41 10.83 -8.92
C ALA A 225 14.30 11.88 -8.75
N TYR A 226 13.05 11.45 -8.89
CA TYR A 226 11.87 12.33 -8.85
C TYR A 226 10.63 11.56 -8.39
N LEU A 227 9.66 12.28 -7.82
CA LEU A 227 8.35 11.73 -7.48
C LEU A 227 7.51 11.59 -8.75
N LYS A 228 6.95 10.40 -9.01
CA LYS A 228 6.05 10.19 -10.15
C LYS A 228 4.68 10.82 -9.89
N ASN A 229 4.06 11.30 -10.97
CA ASN A 229 2.72 11.87 -11.02
C ASN A 229 1.61 10.79 -10.97
N SER A 230 1.74 9.85 -10.05
CA SER A 230 0.80 8.73 -9.88
C SER A 230 0.82 8.20 -8.45
N ALA A 231 -0.33 7.78 -7.95
CA ALA A 231 -0.48 7.09 -6.67
C ALA A 231 -1.18 5.74 -6.86
N ALA A 232 -0.83 4.75 -6.03
CA ALA A 232 -1.65 3.58 -5.79
C ALA A 232 -2.63 3.88 -4.64
N ARG A 233 -3.90 3.52 -4.85
CA ARG A 233 -4.99 3.71 -3.89
C ARG A 233 -5.81 2.44 -3.76
N LEU A 234 -6.35 2.23 -2.57
CA LEU A 234 -7.40 1.24 -2.33
C LEU A 234 -8.73 1.73 -2.92
N ASP A 235 -9.60 0.80 -3.27
CA ASP A 235 -11.00 1.07 -3.60
C ASP A 235 -11.79 1.20 -2.30
N PHE A 236 -11.77 2.42 -1.75
CA PHE A 236 -12.38 2.73 -0.46
C PHE A 236 -13.88 2.44 -0.45
N LYS A 237 -14.59 2.69 -1.56
CA LYS A 237 -16.03 2.42 -1.67
C LYS A 237 -16.33 0.93 -1.70
N HIS A 238 -15.54 0.16 -2.45
CA HIS A 238 -15.66 -1.29 -2.46
C HIS A 238 -15.46 -1.86 -1.05
N LEU A 239 -14.38 -1.45 -0.37
CA LEU A 239 -14.08 -1.90 0.99
C LEU A 239 -15.15 -1.46 2.01
N ALA A 240 -15.72 -0.25 1.87
CA ALA A 240 -16.85 0.20 2.69
C ALA A 240 -18.06 -0.71 2.52
N LYS A 241 -18.38 -1.13 1.27
CA LYS A 241 -19.48 -2.07 0.99
C LYS A 241 -19.21 -3.46 1.60
N LEU A 242 -17.98 -3.95 1.51
CA LEU A 242 -17.59 -5.21 2.13
C LEU A 242 -17.72 -5.20 3.67
N SER A 243 -17.52 -4.04 4.30
CA SER A 243 -17.69 -3.90 5.75
C SER A 243 -19.11 -4.21 6.23
N VAL A 244 -20.11 -3.99 5.37
CA VAL A 244 -21.54 -4.19 5.68
C VAL A 244 -22.05 -5.56 5.20
N LEU A 245 -21.53 -6.07 4.08
CA LEU A 245 -21.97 -7.30 3.42
C LEU A 245 -21.44 -8.58 4.10
N THR A 246 -21.89 -8.85 5.33
CA THR A 246 -21.31 -9.90 6.17
C THR A 246 -21.99 -11.27 6.10
N ARG A 247 -23.07 -11.47 5.32
CA ARG A 247 -23.84 -12.74 5.32
C ARG A 247 -23.81 -13.56 4.02
N SER A 248 -23.52 -12.97 2.86
CA SER A 248 -23.67 -13.65 1.55
C SER A 248 -22.52 -13.42 0.57
N TYR A 249 -21.33 -13.07 1.05
CA TYR A 249 -20.20 -12.81 0.16
C TYR A 249 -19.71 -14.11 -0.50
N PRO A 250 -19.62 -14.18 -1.85
CA PRO A 250 -19.12 -15.36 -2.53
C PRO A 250 -17.70 -15.69 -2.09
N THR A 251 -17.45 -16.96 -1.76
CA THR A 251 -16.11 -17.44 -1.38
C THR A 251 -15.17 -17.57 -2.59
N TYR A 252 -15.73 -17.64 -3.80
CA TYR A 252 -14.95 -17.69 -5.03
C TYR A 252 -14.58 -16.28 -5.50
N LYS A 253 -13.27 -16.07 -5.64
CA LYS A 253 -12.70 -14.87 -6.26
C LYS A 253 -11.65 -15.24 -7.29
N PRO A 254 -11.63 -14.55 -8.45
CA PRO A 254 -10.64 -14.80 -9.49
C PRO A 254 -9.26 -14.42 -8.95
N ARG A 255 -8.40 -15.41 -8.72
CA ARG A 255 -7.06 -15.15 -8.20
C ARG A 255 -6.21 -14.46 -9.26
N HIS A 256 -5.55 -13.37 -8.89
CA HIS A 256 -4.53 -12.78 -9.74
C HIS A 256 -3.34 -13.74 -9.91
N PHE A 257 -2.73 -13.72 -11.09
CA PHE A 257 -1.48 -14.44 -11.29
C PHE A 257 -0.38 -13.87 -10.40
N VAL A 258 0.43 -14.75 -9.84
CA VAL A 258 1.67 -14.34 -9.19
C VAL A 258 2.70 -14.01 -10.27
N ILE A 259 2.93 -12.72 -10.49
CA ILE A 259 3.86 -12.23 -11.49
C ILE A 259 5.30 -12.33 -10.97
N ARG A 260 6.05 -13.32 -11.43
CA ARG A 260 7.46 -13.48 -11.08
C ARG A 260 8.33 -12.53 -11.90
N HIS A 261 8.54 -11.31 -11.42
CA HIS A 261 9.38 -10.32 -12.10
C HIS A 261 10.80 -10.20 -11.52
N ASN A 262 11.05 -10.73 -10.32
CA ASN A 262 12.34 -10.70 -9.62
C ASN A 262 13.02 -9.30 -9.58
N LYS A 263 12.20 -8.25 -9.43
CA LYS A 263 12.65 -6.86 -9.39
C LYS A 263 12.10 -6.21 -8.12
N SER A 264 12.96 -5.98 -7.12
CA SER A 264 12.56 -5.23 -5.91
C SER A 264 12.25 -3.78 -6.25
N SER A 265 11.40 -3.16 -5.45
CA SER A 265 11.12 -1.72 -5.52
C SER A 265 10.55 -1.25 -6.87
N ILE A 266 9.67 -2.04 -7.49
CA ILE A 266 8.88 -1.56 -8.63
C ILE A 266 7.64 -0.80 -8.16
N SER A 267 7.12 0.13 -8.97
CA SER A 267 5.84 0.79 -8.70
C SER A 267 4.66 -0.14 -8.96
N PHE A 268 3.51 0.17 -8.34
CA PHE A 268 2.27 -0.57 -8.62
C PHE A 268 1.86 -0.49 -10.11
N LYS A 269 1.99 0.69 -10.73
CA LYS A 269 1.75 0.88 -12.18
C LYS A 269 2.60 -0.07 -13.04
N GLN A 270 3.87 -0.26 -12.67
CA GLN A 270 4.76 -1.20 -13.36
C GLN A 270 4.33 -2.65 -13.16
N TYR A 271 3.84 -3.01 -11.97
CA TYR A 271 3.28 -4.32 -11.68
C TYR A 271 2.02 -4.60 -12.52
N VAL A 272 1.08 -3.64 -12.59
CA VAL A 272 -0.14 -3.76 -13.41
C VAL A 272 0.20 -3.98 -14.88
N PHE A 273 1.23 -3.30 -15.41
CA PHE A 273 1.71 -3.55 -16.77
C PHE A 273 2.19 -4.99 -16.99
N TYR A 274 2.90 -5.58 -16.02
CA TYR A 274 3.29 -6.99 -16.12
C TYR A 274 2.10 -7.94 -16.03
N LEU A 275 1.15 -7.64 -15.14
CA LEU A 275 -0.08 -8.41 -15.00
C LEU A 275 -0.89 -8.41 -16.30
N TYR A 276 -1.05 -7.24 -16.93
CA TYR A 276 -1.72 -7.11 -18.23
C TYR A 276 -1.05 -7.96 -19.32
N LYS A 277 0.29 -7.90 -19.42
CA LYS A 277 1.03 -8.70 -20.41
C LYS A 277 0.77 -10.21 -20.27
N VAL A 278 0.74 -10.71 -19.04
CA VAL A 278 0.44 -12.12 -18.78
C VAL A 278 -0.98 -12.47 -19.21
N TYR A 279 -1.98 -11.64 -18.87
CA TYR A 279 -3.35 -11.88 -19.30
C TYR A 279 -3.50 -11.84 -20.83
N THR A 280 -2.84 -10.91 -21.52
CA THR A 280 -2.92 -10.84 -23.00
C THR A 280 -2.30 -12.05 -23.69
N GLN A 281 -1.19 -12.58 -23.15
CA GLN A 281 -0.51 -13.75 -23.72
C GLN A 281 -1.30 -15.06 -23.55
N MET A 282 -2.22 -15.12 -22.59
CA MET A 282 -3.04 -16.31 -22.36
C MET A 282 -4.32 -16.35 -23.20
N HIS A 283 -4.71 -15.22 -23.78
CA HIS A 283 -5.93 -15.09 -24.60
C HIS A 283 -5.62 -14.86 -26.09
N SER A 284 -4.34 -14.97 -26.47
CA SER A 284 -3.83 -14.97 -27.85
C SER A 284 -3.45 -16.37 -28.28
#